data_AF-A0A6P8YN17-F1
#
_entry.id   AF-A0A6P8YN17-F1
#
_cell.length_a   1.000
_cell.length_b   1.000
_cell.length_c   1.000
_cell.angle_alpha   90.00
_cell.angle_beta   90.00
_cell.angle_gamma   90.00
#
_symmetry.space_group_name_H-M   'P 1'
#
loop_
_entity.id
_entity.type
_entity.pdbx_description
1 polymer ?
#
loop_
_entity_poly.entity_id
_entity_poly.type
_entity_poly.pdbx_seq_one_letter_code
_entity_poly.pdbx_strand_id
1 'polypeptide(L)'
;MVKVNYKLLPVKAHFFFFMASMGPILPFTIVFGKQLGISEIVMGTISAVLPLLFLVAKPAFGYLADYFQSQRKLLFMTLICIMCGSHILLYFVPAVKVRPFAIRGATCHDIISCKNETLPDKNATTAFECAWSASPLLQPLDTRPALAPEVCAAISGMQWGAESCGSDARQQFDVLCEPTHEDPNHLYSTATFWSFVLLMSLGSIGYNVANSISDAICFDVLGDGGEMGYGKQRVFGAIGFGLSALLAGYVIDLYSPDAAMKNYAPAFLLTLAFGLIDIFTCTRLKLPKLPKSESIIGDVASLLKHRHIVVFLVFATFAGICDSFIIYFMFWYLEDLAQTSGAMAHVKLIEGLVIAAETLGGEVIFFSYAGKIIEKIGYEHCLSLSFVFYALRLGLISLATNPWWLLPTELFLQGPSFALCYTTIVAYASAVAPPGTSATMQGLVAGMDDGFGYAVGSLAGGALYRWFGGSWSFLMYSGLALCCGIAHSVIHLFFLKVPSKPTADTCSTDYHVVPQATADSAADTGSVETA
;
A
#
# COMPACT_ATOMS: atom_id res chain seq x y z
N MET A 1 4.13 -5.87 36.01
CA MET A 1 3.68 -7.06 35.26
C MET A 1 2.64 -6.61 34.26
N VAL A 2 2.91 -6.66 32.96
CA VAL A 2 1.93 -6.28 31.92
C VAL A 2 0.84 -7.36 31.90
N LYS A 3 -0.38 -7.05 32.35
CA LYS A 3 -1.52 -7.98 32.26
C LYS A 3 -1.97 -8.06 30.80
N VAL A 4 -1.80 -9.23 30.18
CA VAL A 4 -2.26 -9.49 28.82
C VAL A 4 -3.79 -9.57 28.81
N ASN A 5 -4.45 -8.72 28.03
CA ASN A 5 -5.88 -8.79 27.82
C ASN A 5 -6.22 -9.85 26.77
N TYR A 6 -6.55 -11.05 27.22
CA TYR A 6 -6.90 -12.19 26.37
C TYR A 6 -8.17 -11.98 25.53
N LYS A 7 -9.04 -11.03 25.88
CA LYS A 7 -10.23 -10.69 25.07
C LYS A 7 -9.84 -9.98 23.77
N LEU A 8 -8.85 -9.09 23.83
CA LEU A 8 -8.39 -8.30 22.69
C LEU A 8 -7.29 -8.98 21.87
N LEU A 9 -6.71 -10.07 22.41
CA LEU A 9 -5.60 -10.79 21.77
C LEU A 9 -5.95 -11.29 20.35
N PRO A 10 -7.14 -11.86 20.07
CA PRO A 10 -7.49 -12.29 18.72
C PRO A 10 -7.55 -11.15 17.69
N VAL A 11 -8.05 -9.97 18.07
CA VAL A 11 -8.09 -8.78 17.19
C VAL A 11 -6.69 -8.28 16.89
N LYS A 12 -5.81 -8.24 17.90
CA LYS A 12 -4.40 -7.84 17.70
C LYS A 12 -3.66 -8.81 16.79
N ALA A 13 -3.85 -10.11 17.00
CA ALA A 13 -3.25 -11.15 16.18
C ALA A 13 -3.76 -11.07 14.73
N HIS A 14 -5.06 -10.83 14.54
CA HIS A 14 -5.67 -10.57 13.22
C HIS A 14 -4.98 -9.39 12.54
N PHE A 15 -4.94 -8.22 13.17
CA PHE A 15 -4.26 -7.06 12.57
C PHE A 15 -2.82 -7.35 12.19
N PHE A 16 -2.07 -8.04 13.07
CA PHE A 16 -0.69 -8.43 12.80
C PHE A 16 -0.57 -9.32 11.57
N PHE A 17 -1.29 -10.46 11.53
CA PHE A 17 -1.11 -11.44 10.46
C PHE A 17 -1.77 -11.02 9.15
N PHE A 18 -2.93 -10.34 9.21
CA PHE A 18 -3.57 -9.73 8.05
C PHE A 18 -2.61 -8.76 7.35
N MET A 19 -2.02 -7.82 8.09
CA MET A 19 -1.07 -6.85 7.52
C MET A 19 0.26 -7.50 7.16
N ALA A 20 0.73 -8.49 7.92
CA ALA A 20 1.94 -9.25 7.58
C ALA A 20 1.78 -10.06 6.30
N SER A 21 0.55 -10.46 5.93
CA SER A 21 0.30 -11.09 4.64
C SER A 21 0.47 -10.11 3.47
N MET A 22 0.24 -8.82 3.69
CA MET A 22 0.27 -7.81 2.63
C MET A 22 1.60 -7.07 2.53
N GLY A 23 2.35 -6.91 3.62
CA GLY A 23 3.67 -6.27 3.64
C GLY A 23 4.65 -6.79 2.57
N PRO A 24 4.73 -8.11 2.30
CA PRO A 24 5.63 -8.66 1.29
C PRO A 24 5.29 -8.29 -0.17
N ILE A 25 4.04 -7.96 -0.48
CA ILE A 25 3.58 -7.79 -1.87
C ILE A 25 3.10 -6.37 -2.14
N LEU A 26 2.31 -5.77 -1.25
CA LEU A 26 1.60 -4.52 -1.52
C LEU A 26 2.54 -3.39 -1.97
N PRO A 27 3.64 -3.07 -1.25
CA PRO A 27 4.58 -2.03 -1.68
C PRO A 27 5.30 -2.39 -2.98
N PHE A 28 5.56 -3.68 -3.18
CA PHE A 28 6.33 -4.20 -4.30
C PHE A 28 5.51 -4.41 -5.58
N THR A 29 4.18 -4.35 -5.52
CA THR A 29 3.31 -4.68 -6.66
C THR A 29 3.50 -3.70 -7.82
N ILE A 30 3.73 -2.42 -7.52
CA ILE A 30 3.93 -1.39 -8.55
C ILE A 30 5.25 -1.61 -9.29
N VAL A 31 6.34 -1.85 -8.54
CA VAL A 31 7.66 -2.13 -9.13
C VAL A 31 7.70 -3.51 -9.80
N PHE A 32 6.90 -4.48 -9.35
CA PHE A 32 6.67 -5.73 -10.06
C PHE A 32 5.98 -5.48 -11.42
N GLY A 33 4.98 -4.60 -11.47
CA GLY A 33 4.35 -4.16 -12.73
C GLY A 33 5.33 -3.44 -13.67
N LYS A 34 6.17 -2.55 -13.13
CA LYS A 34 7.28 -1.90 -13.85
C LYS A 34 8.24 -2.94 -14.44
N GLN A 35 8.58 -3.97 -13.66
CA GLN A 35 9.41 -5.08 -14.10
C GLN A 35 8.73 -5.95 -15.19
N LEU A 36 7.40 -5.98 -15.26
CA LEU A 36 6.66 -6.61 -16.38
C LEU A 36 6.64 -5.76 -17.67
N GLY A 37 7.25 -4.57 -17.66
CA GLY A 37 7.26 -3.65 -18.79
C GLY A 37 6.00 -2.79 -18.89
N ILE A 38 5.17 -2.74 -17.83
CA ILE A 38 3.99 -1.87 -17.80
C ILE A 38 4.46 -0.44 -17.50
N SER A 39 4.12 0.50 -18.38
CA SER A 39 4.48 1.91 -18.26
C SER A 39 3.84 2.59 -17.03
N GLU A 40 4.46 3.67 -16.58
CA GLU A 40 4.02 4.49 -15.46
C GLU A 40 2.61 5.05 -15.64
N ILE A 41 2.21 5.41 -16.87
CA ILE A 41 0.85 5.89 -17.15
C ILE A 41 -0.15 4.75 -16.99
N VAL A 42 0.16 3.56 -17.51
CA VAL A 42 -0.77 2.43 -17.45
C VAL A 42 -0.88 1.90 -16.03
N MET A 43 0.24 1.79 -15.31
CA MET A 43 0.21 1.48 -13.88
C MET A 43 -0.57 2.53 -13.09
N GLY A 44 -0.34 3.83 -13.34
CA GLY A 44 -1.11 4.91 -12.74
C GLY A 44 -2.61 4.84 -13.08
N THR A 45 -2.96 4.44 -14.31
CA THR A 45 -4.36 4.28 -14.75
C THR A 45 -5.01 3.07 -14.09
N ILE A 46 -4.32 1.93 -14.00
CA ILE A 46 -4.79 0.76 -13.25
C ILE A 46 -5.02 1.17 -11.79
N SER A 47 -4.02 1.78 -11.16
CA SER A 47 -4.10 2.30 -9.79
C SER A 47 -5.08 3.47 -9.62
N ALA A 48 -5.65 4.04 -10.69
CA ALA A 48 -6.69 5.06 -10.63
C ALA A 48 -8.10 4.48 -10.82
N VAL A 49 -8.25 3.54 -11.75
CA VAL A 49 -9.54 2.90 -12.02
C VAL A 49 -9.91 1.92 -10.92
N LEU A 50 -8.93 1.20 -10.34
CA LEU A 50 -9.20 0.21 -9.29
C LEU A 50 -9.78 0.83 -8.01
N PRO A 51 -9.24 1.92 -7.46
CA PRO A 51 -9.82 2.54 -6.27
C PRO A 51 -11.26 3.07 -6.47
N LEU A 52 -11.66 3.42 -7.70
CA LEU A 52 -13.08 3.74 -7.99
C LEU A 52 -14.01 2.54 -7.82
N LEU A 53 -13.53 1.32 -8.08
CA LEU A 53 -14.30 0.11 -7.78
C LEU A 53 -14.44 -0.09 -6.27
N PHE A 54 -13.43 0.31 -5.48
CA PHE A 54 -13.45 0.15 -4.02
C PHE A 54 -14.37 1.17 -3.35
N LEU A 55 -14.52 2.36 -3.94
CA LEU A 55 -15.49 3.38 -3.51
C LEU A 55 -16.91 2.79 -3.39
N VAL A 56 -17.28 1.89 -4.31
CA VAL A 56 -18.58 1.20 -4.29
C VAL A 56 -18.52 -0.08 -3.47
N ALA A 57 -17.43 -0.85 -3.59
CA ALA A 57 -17.31 -2.14 -2.92
C ALA A 57 -17.28 -2.00 -1.38
N LYS A 58 -16.58 -1.01 -0.82
CA LYS A 58 -16.46 -0.85 0.65
C LYS A 58 -17.83 -0.64 1.32
N PRO A 59 -18.67 0.35 0.94
CA PRO A 59 -20.01 0.49 1.50
C PRO A 59 -20.91 -0.72 1.21
N ALA A 60 -20.80 -1.33 0.03
CA ALA A 60 -21.63 -2.48 -0.33
C ALA A 60 -21.32 -3.71 0.54
N PHE A 61 -20.05 -4.05 0.73
CA PHE A 61 -19.64 -5.15 1.61
C PHE A 61 -19.80 -4.81 3.09
N GLY A 62 -19.68 -3.53 3.47
CA GLY A 62 -20.05 -3.03 4.81
C GLY A 62 -21.53 -3.27 5.10
N TYR A 63 -22.41 -2.91 4.16
CA TYR A 63 -23.85 -3.20 4.23
C TYR A 63 -24.13 -4.70 4.31
N LEU A 64 -23.48 -5.52 3.48
CA LEU A 64 -23.64 -6.98 3.53
C LEU A 64 -23.19 -7.54 4.89
N ALA A 65 -22.11 -7.03 5.46
CA ALA A 65 -21.61 -7.43 6.77
C ALA A 65 -22.58 -7.04 7.91
N ASP A 66 -23.16 -5.84 7.85
CA ASP A 66 -24.14 -5.34 8.83
C ASP A 66 -25.50 -6.05 8.70
N TYR A 67 -25.93 -6.39 7.47
CA TYR A 67 -27.18 -7.10 7.19
C TYR A 67 -27.10 -8.59 7.56
N PHE A 68 -26.06 -9.30 7.12
CA PHE A 68 -25.87 -10.73 7.36
C PHE A 68 -25.05 -11.03 8.62
N GLN A 69 -25.46 -10.50 9.78
CA GLN A 69 -24.70 -10.62 11.03
C GLN A 69 -24.34 -12.07 11.44
N SER A 70 -25.21 -13.05 11.14
CA SER A 70 -24.96 -14.47 11.44
C SER A 70 -23.83 -15.09 10.60
N GLN A 71 -23.62 -14.56 9.39
CA GLN A 71 -22.59 -15.01 8.43
C GLN A 71 -21.43 -14.01 8.31
N ARG A 72 -21.44 -12.91 9.07
CA ARG A 72 -20.43 -11.83 9.00
C ARG A 72 -19.00 -12.35 9.09
N LYS A 73 -18.75 -13.32 9.98
CA LYS A 73 -17.44 -13.96 10.12
C LYS A 73 -17.03 -14.75 8.88
N LEU A 74 -17.96 -15.49 8.28
CA LEU A 74 -17.70 -16.26 7.07
C LEU A 74 -17.39 -15.32 5.91
N LEU A 75 -18.21 -14.28 5.70
CA LEU A 75 -18.00 -13.26 4.68
C LEU A 75 -16.61 -12.62 4.80
N PHE A 76 -16.23 -12.25 6.03
CA PHE A 76 -14.93 -11.67 6.32
C PHE A 76 -13.76 -12.62 5.97
N MET A 77 -13.82 -13.88 6.40
CA MET A 77 -12.80 -14.87 6.06
C MET A 77 -12.73 -15.17 4.56
N THR A 78 -13.88 -15.21 3.86
CA THR A 78 -13.93 -15.41 2.42
C THR A 78 -13.24 -14.28 1.67
N LEU A 79 -13.40 -13.03 2.09
CA LEU A 79 -12.71 -11.88 1.51
C LEU A 79 -11.18 -12.00 1.65
N ILE A 80 -10.69 -12.41 2.82
CA ILE A 80 -9.25 -12.63 3.04
C ILE A 80 -8.72 -13.77 2.16
N CYS A 81 -9.48 -14.86 2.02
CA CYS A 81 -9.12 -15.96 1.10
C CYS A 81 -9.05 -15.50 -0.36
N ILE A 82 -10.02 -14.70 -0.83
CA ILE A 82 -10.02 -14.15 -2.19
C ILE A 82 -8.83 -13.23 -2.39
N MET A 83 -8.54 -12.36 -1.42
CA MET A 83 -7.38 -11.47 -1.43
C MET A 83 -6.06 -12.25 -1.55
N CYS A 84 -5.79 -13.19 -0.64
CA CYS A 84 -4.56 -13.98 -0.67
C CYS A 84 -4.47 -14.82 -1.95
N GLY A 85 -5.56 -15.48 -2.35
CA GLY A 85 -5.62 -16.29 -3.57
C GLY A 85 -5.29 -15.47 -4.81
N SER A 86 -5.83 -14.25 -4.93
CA SER A 86 -5.58 -13.38 -6.09
C SER A 86 -4.11 -12.96 -6.18
N HIS A 87 -3.49 -12.59 -5.06
CA HIS A 87 -2.05 -12.24 -5.04
C HIS A 87 -1.16 -13.44 -5.31
N ILE A 88 -1.48 -14.64 -4.82
CA ILE A 88 -0.71 -15.85 -5.13
C ILE A 88 -0.84 -16.23 -6.60
N LEU A 89 -2.04 -16.10 -7.17
CA LEU A 89 -2.26 -16.36 -8.60
C LEU A 89 -1.48 -15.37 -9.48
N LEU A 90 -1.20 -14.17 -8.99
CA LEU A 90 -0.40 -13.16 -9.69
C LEU A 90 1.04 -13.65 -9.96
N TYR A 91 1.59 -14.53 -9.11
CA TYR A 91 2.89 -15.17 -9.35
C TYR A 91 2.90 -16.03 -10.63
N PHE A 92 1.77 -16.66 -10.97
CA PHE A 92 1.65 -17.52 -12.14
C PHE A 92 1.35 -16.76 -13.43
N VAL A 93 1.17 -15.43 -13.36
CA VAL A 93 1.00 -14.61 -14.56
C VAL A 93 2.31 -14.64 -15.34
N PRO A 94 2.33 -15.18 -16.57
CA PRO A 94 3.55 -15.38 -17.31
C PRO A 94 4.14 -14.03 -17.69
N ALA A 95 5.29 -13.68 -17.12
CA ALA A 95 5.99 -12.47 -17.51
C ALA A 95 6.28 -12.49 -19.02
N VAL A 96 5.83 -11.48 -19.75
CA VAL A 96 6.28 -11.28 -21.12
C VAL A 96 7.78 -11.04 -21.02
N LYS A 97 8.59 -11.93 -21.61
CA LYS A 97 10.06 -11.87 -21.53
C LYS A 97 10.60 -10.74 -22.40
N VAL A 98 10.22 -9.51 -22.13
CA VAL A 98 10.84 -8.32 -22.71
C VAL A 98 12.03 -7.98 -21.81
N ARG A 99 13.08 -8.82 -21.87
CA ARG A 99 14.19 -8.79 -20.92
C ARG A 99 15.40 -8.08 -21.52
N PRO A 100 15.88 -6.96 -20.95
CA PRO A 100 17.23 -6.55 -21.25
C PRO A 100 18.18 -7.62 -20.70
N PHE A 101 19.14 -8.04 -21.52
CA PHE A 101 20.14 -9.03 -21.11
C PHE A 101 21.53 -8.50 -21.46
N ALA A 102 22.49 -8.75 -20.56
CA ALA A 102 23.88 -8.41 -20.76
C ALA A 102 24.70 -9.69 -20.87
N ILE A 103 25.48 -9.82 -21.93
CA ILE A 103 26.46 -10.89 -22.10
C ILE A 103 27.81 -10.28 -21.79
N ARG A 104 28.50 -10.83 -20.79
CA ARG A 104 29.86 -10.40 -20.46
C ARG A 104 30.89 -11.30 -21.09
N GLY A 105 31.92 -10.70 -21.70
CA GLY A 105 33.04 -11.45 -22.27
C GLY A 105 32.70 -12.39 -23.44
N ALA A 106 31.69 -12.04 -24.23
CA ALA A 106 31.31 -12.77 -25.44
C ALA A 106 32.49 -12.78 -26.44
N THR A 107 32.84 -13.94 -26.99
CA THR A 107 33.88 -14.00 -28.04
C THR A 107 33.27 -13.87 -29.43
N CYS A 108 34.08 -13.47 -30.42
CA CYS A 108 33.65 -13.48 -31.82
C CYS A 108 33.12 -14.86 -32.28
N HIS A 109 33.68 -15.96 -31.76
CA HIS A 109 33.21 -17.31 -32.10
C HIS A 109 31.77 -17.57 -31.61
N ASP A 110 31.45 -17.15 -30.38
CA ASP A 110 30.13 -17.31 -29.77
C ASP A 110 29.04 -16.55 -30.55
N ILE A 111 29.36 -15.33 -31.00
CA ILE A 111 28.47 -14.46 -31.78
C ILE A 111 28.25 -15.03 -33.20
N ILE A 112 29.31 -15.50 -33.87
CA ILE A 112 29.22 -16.11 -35.21
C ILE A 112 28.42 -17.41 -35.18
N SER A 113 28.56 -18.21 -34.11
CA SER A 113 27.81 -19.47 -33.95
C SER A 113 26.30 -19.23 -33.92
N CYS A 114 25.83 -18.14 -33.28
CA CYS A 114 24.41 -17.78 -33.26
C CYS A 114 23.82 -17.45 -34.64
N LYS A 115 24.63 -17.03 -35.62
CA LYS A 115 24.17 -16.74 -37.00
C LYS A 115 23.86 -18.00 -37.81
N ASN A 116 24.51 -19.12 -37.46
CA ASN A 116 24.41 -20.38 -38.20
C ASN A 116 23.33 -21.33 -37.63
N GLU A 117 22.79 -21.07 -36.44
CA GLU A 117 21.62 -21.80 -35.94
C GLU A 117 20.33 -21.21 -36.52
N THR A 118 19.59 -21.98 -37.31
CA THR A 118 18.23 -21.64 -37.72
C THR A 118 17.31 -21.72 -36.52
N LEU A 119 16.92 -20.58 -35.97
CA LEU A 119 16.04 -20.52 -34.80
C LEU A 119 14.62 -21.01 -35.12
N PRO A 120 14.02 -21.83 -34.24
CA PRO A 120 12.64 -22.25 -34.33
C PRO A 120 11.74 -21.21 -33.68
N ASP A 121 11.43 -20.12 -34.38
CA ASP A 121 10.09 -19.48 -34.40
C ASP A 121 10.17 -18.09 -35.06
N LYS A 122 9.49 -17.93 -36.19
CA LYS A 122 9.28 -16.64 -36.85
C LYS A 122 8.20 -15.77 -36.16
N ASN A 123 7.70 -16.20 -35.01
CA ASN A 123 6.60 -15.56 -34.27
C ASN A 123 7.04 -14.79 -33.02
N ALA A 124 8.35 -14.66 -32.74
CA ALA A 124 8.83 -13.83 -31.63
C ALA A 124 8.89 -12.35 -32.05
N THR A 125 7.79 -11.63 -31.82
CA THR A 125 7.58 -10.20 -32.15
C THR A 125 8.23 -9.23 -31.15
N THR A 126 9.48 -9.48 -30.75
CA THR A 126 10.22 -8.58 -29.84
C THR A 126 11.55 -8.20 -30.49
N ALA A 127 11.64 -6.96 -30.95
CA ALA A 127 12.89 -6.36 -31.38
C ALA A 127 13.76 -6.04 -30.15
N PHE A 128 15.08 -6.12 -30.31
CA PHE A 128 16.06 -5.72 -29.29
C PHE A 128 17.07 -4.76 -29.93
N GLU A 129 17.30 -3.61 -29.32
CA GLU A 129 18.45 -2.75 -29.59
C GLU A 129 19.57 -3.12 -28.64
N CYS A 130 20.74 -3.46 -29.18
CA CYS A 130 21.88 -3.80 -28.33
C CYS A 130 23.07 -2.88 -28.57
N ALA A 131 23.64 -2.40 -27.46
CA ALA A 131 24.91 -1.68 -27.41
C ALA A 131 26.05 -2.65 -27.03
N TRP A 132 27.26 -2.35 -27.47
CA TRP A 132 28.44 -3.16 -27.14
C TRP A 132 29.65 -2.30 -26.80
N SER A 133 30.53 -2.84 -25.95
CA SER A 133 31.81 -2.23 -25.63
C SER A 133 32.90 -3.30 -25.52
N ALA A 134 34.14 -2.91 -25.83
CA ALA A 134 35.28 -3.81 -25.69
C ALA A 134 35.58 -4.01 -24.20
N SER A 135 35.63 -5.27 -23.74
CA SER A 135 35.89 -5.58 -22.34
C SER A 135 37.38 -5.36 -22.01
N PRO A 136 37.72 -4.61 -20.95
CA PRO A 136 39.11 -4.31 -20.59
C PRO A 136 39.87 -5.45 -19.89
N LEU A 137 39.25 -6.62 -19.63
CA LEU A 137 39.84 -7.70 -18.84
C LEU A 137 39.96 -9.02 -19.62
N LEU A 138 41.20 -9.42 -19.93
CA LEU A 138 41.58 -10.79 -20.26
C LEU A 138 41.58 -11.63 -18.97
N GLN A 139 40.41 -12.12 -18.53
CA GLN A 139 40.37 -13.22 -17.56
C GLN A 139 39.87 -14.50 -18.21
N PRO A 140 40.58 -15.63 -18.06
CA PRO A 140 40.12 -16.93 -18.55
C PRO A 140 39.07 -17.46 -17.58
N LEU A 141 37.80 -17.34 -17.95
CA LEU A 141 36.71 -18.06 -17.29
C LEU A 141 36.64 -19.46 -17.92
N ASP A 142 37.28 -20.42 -17.23
CA ASP A 142 37.08 -21.86 -17.44
C ASP A 142 35.63 -22.21 -17.06
N THR A 143 34.95 -22.94 -17.95
CA THR A 143 33.51 -23.31 -17.95
C THR A 143 32.57 -22.24 -18.53
N ARG A 144 32.27 -22.37 -19.83
CA ARG A 144 31.25 -21.55 -20.51
C ARG A 144 30.01 -22.39 -20.85
N PRO A 145 28.81 -21.99 -20.42
CA PRO A 145 27.57 -22.53 -20.98
C PRO A 145 27.35 -22.00 -22.41
N ALA A 146 26.80 -22.81 -23.30
CA ALA A 146 26.34 -22.37 -24.61
C ALA A 146 25.30 -21.24 -24.46
N LEU A 147 25.34 -20.25 -25.35
CA LEU A 147 24.33 -19.18 -25.32
C LEU A 147 22.94 -19.80 -25.52
N ALA A 148 21.97 -19.33 -24.74
CA ALA A 148 20.59 -19.78 -24.88
C ALA A 148 20.02 -19.36 -26.25
N PRO A 149 19.10 -20.15 -26.85
CA PRO A 149 18.50 -19.85 -28.15
C PRO A 149 17.86 -18.45 -28.23
N GLU A 150 17.23 -18.00 -27.14
CA GLU A 150 16.61 -16.67 -27.03
C GLU A 150 17.63 -15.53 -27.22
N VAL A 151 18.87 -15.75 -26.79
CA VAL A 151 19.97 -14.79 -26.90
C VAL A 151 20.52 -14.76 -28.32
N CYS A 152 20.64 -15.93 -28.97
CA CYS A 152 21.02 -16.00 -30.38
C CYS A 152 20.00 -15.30 -31.30
N ALA A 153 18.71 -15.35 -30.98
CA ALA A 153 17.67 -14.65 -31.74
C ALA A 153 17.84 -13.13 -31.74
N ALA A 154 18.06 -12.55 -30.57
CA ALA A 154 18.31 -11.12 -30.43
C ALA A 154 19.62 -10.68 -31.12
N ILE A 155 20.67 -11.51 -31.08
CA ILE A 155 21.94 -11.25 -31.78
C ILE A 155 21.78 -11.35 -33.30
N SER A 156 20.97 -12.28 -33.79
CA SER A 156 20.77 -12.51 -35.24
C SER A 156 20.06 -11.37 -35.97
N GLY A 157 19.27 -10.57 -35.25
CA GLY A 157 18.62 -9.36 -35.78
C GLY A 157 19.55 -8.17 -35.97
N MET A 158 20.79 -8.24 -35.47
CA MET A 158 21.78 -7.18 -35.66
C MET A 158 22.32 -7.19 -37.09
N GLN A 159 22.45 -6.01 -37.71
CA GLN A 159 23.34 -5.79 -38.86
C GLN A 159 24.83 -5.83 -38.43
N TRP A 160 25.21 -6.81 -37.62
CA TRP A 160 26.60 -7.03 -37.25
C TRP A 160 27.30 -7.73 -38.41
N GLY A 161 28.01 -6.94 -39.20
CA GLY A 161 28.85 -7.40 -40.29
C GLY A 161 30.08 -8.13 -39.76
N ALA A 162 30.58 -9.07 -40.56
CA ALA A 162 31.91 -9.69 -40.41
C ALA A 162 33.09 -8.68 -40.40
N GLU A 163 32.80 -7.38 -40.33
CA GLU A 163 33.73 -6.25 -40.45
C GLU A 163 34.23 -5.73 -39.10
N SER A 164 33.50 -5.95 -37.99
CA SER A 164 33.89 -5.48 -36.64
C SER A 164 34.64 -6.51 -35.80
N CYS A 165 34.45 -7.81 -36.07
CA CYS A 165 35.40 -8.84 -35.66
C CYS A 165 36.60 -8.75 -36.61
N GLY A 166 37.66 -8.03 -36.21
CA GLY A 166 38.94 -8.12 -36.89
C GLY A 166 39.50 -9.56 -36.88
N SER A 167 40.72 -9.74 -37.37
CA SER A 167 41.38 -11.06 -37.45
C SER A 167 41.71 -11.74 -36.11
N ASP A 168 41.37 -11.13 -34.96
CA ASP A 168 41.72 -11.65 -33.64
C ASP A 168 40.51 -12.25 -32.91
N ALA A 169 40.41 -13.58 -32.97
CA ALA A 169 39.30 -14.35 -32.38
C ALA A 169 39.25 -14.33 -30.84
N ARG A 170 40.25 -13.73 -30.18
CA ARG A 170 40.36 -13.66 -28.71
C ARG A 170 39.74 -12.41 -28.09
N GLN A 171 39.28 -11.45 -28.90
CA GLN A 171 38.67 -10.23 -28.40
C GLN A 171 37.33 -10.52 -27.73
N GLN A 172 37.15 -9.96 -26.53
CA GLN A 172 35.95 -10.11 -25.71
C GLN A 172 35.12 -8.83 -25.76
N PHE A 173 33.80 -9.00 -25.88
CA PHE A 173 32.83 -7.92 -25.90
C PHE A 173 31.82 -8.08 -24.78
N ASP A 174 31.48 -6.97 -24.14
CA ASP A 174 30.29 -6.86 -23.32
C ASP A 174 29.16 -6.36 -24.22
N VAL A 175 28.10 -7.14 -24.35
CA VAL A 175 26.92 -6.83 -25.17
C VAL A 175 25.76 -6.59 -24.22
N LEU A 176 25.19 -5.38 -24.25
CA LEU A 176 23.97 -5.01 -23.54
C LEU A 176 22.83 -4.92 -24.54
N CYS A 177 21.86 -5.82 -24.45
CA CYS A 177 20.65 -5.78 -25.26
C CYS A 177 19.50 -5.20 -24.46
N GLU A 178 18.87 -4.16 -24.97
CA GLU A 178 17.62 -3.60 -24.49
C GLU A 178 16.49 -3.95 -25.46
N PRO A 179 15.33 -4.38 -24.99
CA PRO A 179 14.19 -4.61 -25.86
C PRO A 179 13.72 -3.30 -26.48
N THR A 180 13.64 -3.25 -27.81
CA THR A 180 12.92 -2.18 -28.50
C THR A 180 11.43 -2.50 -28.44
N HIS A 181 10.67 -1.59 -27.84
CA HIS A 181 9.21 -1.67 -27.81
C HIS A 181 8.65 -1.50 -29.23
N GLU A 182 8.63 -2.57 -30.02
CA GLU A 182 7.77 -2.65 -31.20
C GLU A 182 6.31 -2.77 -30.70
N ASP A 183 5.67 -1.60 -30.63
CA ASP A 183 4.25 -1.34 -30.40
C ASP A 183 3.70 -1.63 -28.97
N PRO A 184 3.50 -0.59 -28.12
CA PRO A 184 2.82 -0.70 -26.82
C PRO A 184 1.48 -1.44 -26.91
N ASN A 185 0.80 -1.37 -28.06
CA ASN A 185 -0.50 -2.01 -28.31
C ASN A 185 -0.46 -3.55 -28.23
N HIS A 186 0.69 -4.18 -28.44
CA HIS A 186 0.79 -5.64 -28.38
C HIS A 186 0.77 -6.16 -26.93
N LEU A 187 1.43 -5.49 -25.97
CA LEU A 187 1.40 -5.90 -24.55
C LEU A 187 -0.01 -5.81 -23.98
N TYR A 188 -0.73 -4.71 -24.25
CA TYR A 188 -2.07 -4.46 -23.72
C TYR A 188 -3.17 -5.34 -24.33
N SER A 189 -2.88 -6.01 -25.45
CA SER A 189 -3.79 -7.00 -26.06
C SER A 189 -3.50 -8.44 -25.59
N THR A 190 -2.43 -8.67 -24.84
CA THR A 190 -2.11 -10.01 -24.32
C THR A 190 -3.01 -10.43 -23.16
N ALA A 191 -3.24 -11.75 -23.05
CA ALA A 191 -3.89 -12.34 -21.89
C ALA A 191 -3.09 -12.12 -20.58
N THR A 192 -1.77 -11.99 -20.66
CA THR A 192 -0.89 -11.68 -19.53
C THR A 192 -1.29 -10.36 -18.87
N PHE A 193 -1.42 -9.29 -19.66
CA PHE A 193 -1.77 -7.97 -19.15
C PHE A 193 -3.14 -7.97 -18.47
N TRP A 194 -4.16 -8.52 -19.11
CA TRP A 194 -5.51 -8.57 -18.52
C TRP A 194 -5.62 -9.51 -17.32
N SER A 195 -4.84 -10.60 -17.29
CA SER A 195 -4.75 -11.47 -16.10
C SER A 195 -4.10 -10.75 -14.94
N PHE A 196 -3.02 -10.00 -15.18
CA PHE A 196 -2.38 -9.13 -14.18
C PHE A 196 -3.38 -8.11 -13.63
N VAL A 197 -4.04 -7.35 -14.53
CA VAL A 197 -5.03 -6.35 -14.15
C VAL A 197 -6.13 -6.97 -13.30
N LEU A 198 -6.75 -8.07 -13.75
CA LEU A 198 -7.85 -8.73 -13.05
C LEU A 198 -7.44 -9.24 -11.66
N LEU A 199 -6.30 -9.94 -11.55
CA LEU A 199 -5.83 -10.50 -10.28
C LEU A 199 -5.39 -9.42 -9.30
N MET A 200 -4.69 -8.39 -9.79
CA MET A 200 -4.35 -7.22 -9.00
C MET A 200 -5.64 -6.53 -8.51
N SER A 201 -6.63 -6.37 -9.38
CA SER A 201 -7.95 -5.81 -9.04
C SER A 201 -8.61 -6.57 -7.90
N LEU A 202 -8.79 -7.88 -8.06
CA LEU A 202 -9.46 -8.73 -7.08
C LEU A 202 -8.71 -8.76 -5.74
N GLY A 203 -7.38 -8.82 -5.80
CA GLY A 203 -6.51 -8.75 -4.63
C GLY A 203 -6.67 -7.43 -3.88
N SER A 204 -6.60 -6.30 -4.59
CA SER A 204 -6.72 -4.97 -4.00
C SER A 204 -8.14 -4.68 -3.48
N ILE A 205 -9.21 -5.12 -4.16
CA ILE A 205 -10.60 -5.05 -3.64
C ILE A 205 -10.68 -5.81 -2.33
N GLY A 206 -10.22 -7.07 -2.33
CA GLY A 206 -10.27 -7.94 -1.17
C GLY A 206 -9.55 -7.33 0.03
N TYR A 207 -8.34 -6.80 -0.17
CA TYR A 207 -7.57 -6.11 0.86
C TYR A 207 -8.30 -4.89 1.42
N ASN A 208 -8.72 -3.98 0.55
CA ASN A 208 -9.32 -2.71 0.97
C ASN A 208 -10.65 -2.91 1.71
N VAL A 209 -11.48 -3.84 1.24
CA VAL A 209 -12.75 -4.19 1.90
C VAL A 209 -12.48 -4.90 3.23
N ALA A 210 -11.57 -5.88 3.26
CA ALA A 210 -11.24 -6.60 4.49
C ALA A 210 -10.60 -5.66 5.54
N ASN A 211 -9.79 -4.69 5.13
CA ASN A 211 -9.20 -3.70 6.04
C ASN A 211 -10.28 -2.84 6.72
N SER A 212 -11.23 -2.29 5.94
CA SER A 212 -12.34 -1.50 6.48
C SER A 212 -13.24 -2.31 7.42
N ILE A 213 -13.55 -3.57 7.08
CA ILE A 213 -14.32 -4.45 7.97
C ILE A 213 -13.52 -4.81 9.23
N SER A 214 -12.19 -4.98 9.14
CA SER A 214 -11.32 -5.22 10.30
C SER A 214 -11.39 -4.07 11.30
N ASP A 215 -11.40 -2.84 10.80
CA ASP A 215 -11.49 -1.64 11.63
C ASP A 215 -12.86 -1.56 12.32
N ALA A 216 -13.95 -1.79 11.58
CA ALA A 216 -15.30 -1.86 12.16
C ALA A 216 -15.39 -2.94 13.25
N ILE A 217 -14.88 -4.15 12.99
CA ILE A 217 -14.82 -5.23 13.98
C ILE A 217 -14.02 -4.81 15.22
N CYS A 218 -12.92 -4.07 15.04
CA CYS A 218 -12.12 -3.60 16.17
C CYS A 218 -12.92 -2.66 17.08
N PHE A 219 -13.63 -1.68 16.52
CA PHE A 219 -14.51 -0.80 17.32
C PHE A 219 -15.61 -1.60 18.00
N ASP A 220 -16.25 -2.53 17.29
CA ASP A 220 -17.30 -3.37 17.87
C ASP A 220 -16.78 -4.21 19.05
N VAL A 221 -15.55 -4.74 18.97
CA VAL A 221 -14.93 -5.55 20.03
C VAL A 221 -14.50 -4.69 21.22
N LEU A 222 -14.06 -3.45 20.97
CA LEU A 222 -13.73 -2.48 22.01
C LEU A 222 -14.99 -2.06 22.79
N GLY A 223 -16.11 -1.90 22.08
CA GLY A 223 -17.39 -1.50 22.64
C GLY A 223 -17.43 -0.03 23.06
N ASP A 224 -18.59 0.39 23.57
CA ASP A 224 -18.86 1.79 23.93
C ASP A 224 -17.85 2.32 24.96
N GLY A 225 -17.26 3.49 24.68
CA GLY A 225 -16.24 4.12 25.50
C GLY A 225 -14.82 3.54 25.34
N GLY A 226 -14.65 2.54 24.46
CA GLY A 226 -13.37 1.91 24.14
C GLY A 226 -12.70 2.45 22.87
N GLU A 227 -13.31 3.39 22.16
CA GLU A 227 -12.96 3.85 20.81
C GLU A 227 -11.54 4.43 20.76
N MET A 228 -11.14 5.17 21.79
CA MET A 228 -9.79 5.75 21.92
C MET A 228 -8.70 4.68 22.13
N GLY A 229 -9.09 3.43 22.35
CA GLY A 229 -8.23 2.25 22.38
C GLY A 229 -7.90 1.68 21.00
N TYR A 230 -8.53 2.15 19.92
CA TYR A 230 -8.36 1.61 18.56
C TYR A 230 -6.91 1.57 18.09
N GLY A 231 -6.18 2.69 18.21
CA GLY A 231 -4.79 2.77 17.75
C GLY A 231 -3.87 1.74 18.44
N LYS A 232 -4.13 1.40 19.70
CA LYS A 232 -3.38 0.36 20.45
C LYS A 232 -3.63 -1.07 19.93
N GLN A 233 -4.66 -1.27 19.10
CA GLN A 233 -4.92 -2.54 18.42
C GLN A 233 -4.35 -2.49 17.01
N ARG A 234 -4.64 -1.41 16.27
CA ARG A 234 -4.19 -1.20 14.89
C ARG A 234 -2.66 -1.20 14.74
N VAL A 235 -1.94 -0.77 15.78
CA VAL A 235 -0.47 -0.79 15.83
C VAL A 235 0.12 -2.18 15.58
N PHE A 236 -0.55 -3.26 15.97
CA PHE A 236 -0.06 -4.61 15.70
C PHE A 236 -0.02 -4.92 14.21
N GLY A 237 -0.92 -4.30 13.42
CA GLY A 237 -0.88 -4.37 11.97
C GLY A 237 0.32 -3.63 11.36
N ALA A 238 0.66 -2.44 11.88
CA ALA A 238 1.88 -1.73 11.47
C ALA A 238 3.13 -2.60 11.71
N ILE A 239 3.22 -3.22 12.89
CA ILE A 239 4.34 -4.10 13.23
C ILE A 239 4.42 -5.31 12.27
N GLY A 240 3.28 -5.95 11.99
CA GLY A 240 3.21 -7.07 11.05
C GLY A 240 3.62 -6.68 9.63
N PHE A 241 3.12 -5.55 9.13
CA PHE A 241 3.45 -5.02 7.81
C PHE A 241 4.96 -4.73 7.69
N GLY A 242 5.52 -3.99 8.64
CA GLY A 242 6.94 -3.61 8.65
C GLY A 242 7.91 -4.78 8.68
N LEU A 243 7.68 -5.73 9.59
CA LEU A 243 8.55 -6.90 9.74
C LEU A 243 8.51 -7.79 8.49
N SER A 244 7.33 -8.01 7.94
CA SER A 244 7.15 -8.86 6.76
C SER A 244 7.67 -8.20 5.48
N ALA A 245 7.48 -6.88 5.30
CA ALA A 245 8.02 -6.13 4.17
C ALA A 245 9.56 -6.08 4.18
N LEU A 246 10.18 -5.88 5.35
CA LEU A 246 11.64 -5.95 5.50
C LEU A 246 12.17 -7.33 5.17
N LEU A 247 11.53 -8.38 5.71
CA LEU A 247 11.89 -9.76 5.42
C LEU A 247 11.78 -10.05 3.91
N ALA A 248 10.71 -9.59 3.26
CA ALA A 248 10.53 -9.75 1.83
C ALA A 248 11.63 -9.04 1.03
N GLY A 249 11.88 -7.75 1.31
CA GLY A 249 12.93 -6.97 0.64
C GLY A 249 14.32 -7.61 0.77
N TYR A 250 14.66 -8.08 1.97
CA TYR A 250 15.91 -8.80 2.23
C TYR A 250 16.01 -10.11 1.45
N VAL A 251 14.98 -10.96 1.50
CA VAL A 251 15.02 -12.28 0.85
C VAL A 251 14.94 -12.17 -0.67
N ILE A 252 14.23 -11.17 -1.23
CA ILE A 252 14.20 -10.91 -2.67
C ILE A 252 15.61 -10.59 -3.19
N ASP A 253 16.35 -9.71 -2.50
CA ASP A 253 17.72 -9.35 -2.88
C ASP A 253 18.69 -10.52 -2.68
N LEU A 254 18.56 -11.28 -1.59
CA LEU A 254 19.37 -12.48 -1.38
C LEU A 254 19.16 -13.54 -2.46
N TYR A 255 17.93 -13.72 -2.93
CA TYR A 255 17.59 -14.70 -3.96
C TYR A 255 17.90 -14.18 -5.38
N SER A 256 18.19 -12.87 -5.51
CA SER A 256 18.44 -12.18 -6.79
C SER A 256 19.68 -11.27 -6.73
N PRO A 257 20.89 -11.82 -6.42
CA PRO A 257 22.10 -11.02 -6.20
C PRO A 257 22.64 -10.35 -7.47
N ASP A 258 22.59 -11.03 -8.62
CA ASP A 258 23.21 -10.58 -9.88
C ASP A 258 22.21 -10.46 -11.04
N ALA A 259 20.91 -10.56 -10.75
CA ALA A 259 19.89 -10.50 -11.78
C ALA A 259 19.52 -9.03 -12.07
N ALA A 260 19.52 -8.65 -13.35
CA ALA A 260 18.93 -7.39 -13.81
C ALA A 260 17.45 -7.24 -13.41
N MET A 261 16.82 -8.34 -12.98
CA MET A 261 15.41 -8.47 -12.60
C MET A 261 15.33 -9.17 -11.25
N LYS A 262 14.48 -8.69 -10.34
CA LYS A 262 14.32 -9.27 -9.01
C LYS A 262 13.28 -10.40 -9.04
N ASN A 263 13.55 -11.50 -8.36
CA ASN A 263 12.62 -12.61 -8.22
C ASN A 263 11.74 -12.41 -6.99
N TYR A 264 10.46 -12.14 -7.21
CA TYR A 264 9.47 -11.89 -6.16
C TYR A 264 8.84 -13.16 -5.57
N ALA A 265 9.22 -14.36 -6.01
CA ALA A 265 8.70 -15.63 -5.46
C ALA A 265 8.73 -15.69 -3.91
N PRO A 266 9.80 -15.24 -3.22
CA PRO A 266 9.82 -15.24 -1.76
C PRO A 266 8.72 -14.38 -1.14
N ALA A 267 8.39 -13.23 -1.73
CA ALA A 267 7.32 -12.37 -1.26
C ALA A 267 5.94 -13.06 -1.35
N PHE A 268 5.65 -13.72 -2.47
CA PHE A 268 4.40 -14.46 -2.65
C PHE A 268 4.24 -15.61 -1.63
N LEU A 269 5.33 -16.31 -1.32
CA LEU A 269 5.32 -17.37 -0.31
C LEU A 269 5.09 -16.81 1.10
N LEU A 270 5.70 -15.68 1.44
CA LEU A 270 5.47 -15.01 2.73
C LEU A 270 4.01 -14.56 2.87
N THR A 271 3.41 -13.99 1.82
CA THR A 271 2.00 -13.62 1.81
C THR A 271 1.08 -14.81 2.04
N LEU A 272 1.33 -15.95 1.38
CA LEU A 272 0.58 -17.18 1.61
C LEU A 272 0.72 -17.66 3.06
N ALA A 273 1.95 -17.71 3.58
CA ALA A 273 2.23 -18.19 4.93
C ALA A 273 1.50 -17.36 5.99
N PHE A 274 1.63 -16.03 5.95
CA PHE A 274 0.96 -15.15 6.90
C PHE A 274 -0.56 -15.11 6.70
N GLY A 275 -1.04 -15.17 5.47
CA GLY A 275 -2.49 -15.23 5.18
C GLY A 275 -3.15 -16.47 5.75
N LEU A 276 -2.51 -17.65 5.67
CA LEU A 276 -3.03 -18.88 6.29
C LEU A 276 -3.09 -18.77 7.82
N ILE A 277 -2.09 -18.14 8.44
CA ILE A 277 -2.06 -17.90 9.89
C ILE A 277 -3.16 -16.91 10.28
N ASP A 278 -3.42 -15.89 9.47
CA ASP A 278 -4.49 -14.92 9.71
C ASP A 278 -5.88 -15.57 9.64
N ILE A 279 -6.13 -16.39 8.61
CA ILE A 279 -7.36 -17.19 8.49
C ILE A 279 -7.56 -18.07 9.73
N PHE A 280 -6.51 -18.74 10.20
CA PHE A 280 -6.59 -19.51 11.44
C PHE A 280 -6.90 -18.62 12.65
N THR A 281 -6.30 -17.43 12.73
CA THR A 281 -6.56 -16.45 13.81
C THR A 281 -8.01 -15.96 13.79
N CYS A 282 -8.56 -15.69 12.62
CA CYS A 282 -9.96 -15.33 12.41
C CYS A 282 -10.92 -16.40 12.96
N THR A 283 -10.58 -17.69 12.90
CA THR A 283 -11.41 -18.75 13.52
C THR A 283 -11.59 -18.56 15.03
N ARG A 284 -10.63 -17.92 15.71
CA ARG A 284 -10.67 -17.63 17.15
C ARG A 284 -11.28 -16.27 17.49
N LEU A 285 -11.46 -15.40 16.49
CA LEU A 285 -12.08 -14.10 16.65
C LEU A 285 -13.59 -14.25 16.94
N LYS A 286 -14.05 -13.61 18.02
CA LYS A 286 -15.45 -13.56 18.43
C LYS A 286 -16.03 -12.21 18.05
N LEU A 287 -16.97 -12.21 17.11
CA LEU A 287 -17.67 -11.00 16.71
C LEU A 287 -18.86 -10.75 17.64
N PRO A 288 -19.00 -9.54 18.21
CA PRO A 288 -20.17 -9.18 18.99
C PRO A 288 -21.41 -9.12 18.09
N LYS A 289 -22.59 -9.35 18.68
CA LYS A 289 -23.87 -9.14 18.00
C LYS A 289 -24.20 -7.65 18.07
N LEU A 290 -24.49 -7.04 16.93
CA LEU A 290 -24.81 -5.63 16.84
C LEU A 290 -26.34 -5.41 16.84
N PRO A 291 -26.84 -4.29 17.39
CA PRO A 291 -28.23 -3.89 17.17
C PRO A 291 -28.52 -3.75 15.67
N LYS A 292 -29.72 -4.12 15.25
CA LYS A 292 -30.13 -4.01 13.84
C LYS A 292 -30.71 -2.61 13.59
N SER A 293 -30.26 -1.93 12.53
CA SER A 293 -30.95 -0.77 11.97
C SER A 293 -32.02 -1.22 10.97
N GLU A 294 -33.19 -0.57 10.97
CA GLU A 294 -34.27 -0.81 10.01
C GLU A 294 -33.99 -0.18 8.64
N SER A 295 -33.13 0.85 8.58
CA SER A 295 -32.83 1.63 7.36
C SER A 295 -31.38 2.10 7.26
N ILE A 296 -30.42 1.15 7.20
CA ILE A 296 -28.97 1.43 7.13
C ILE A 296 -28.61 2.55 6.13
N ILE A 297 -29.14 2.50 4.90
CA ILE A 297 -28.85 3.51 3.85
C ILE A 297 -29.47 4.87 4.20
N GLY A 298 -30.69 4.89 4.74
CA GLY A 298 -31.38 6.12 5.14
C GLY A 298 -30.66 6.83 6.27
N ASP A 299 -30.18 6.05 7.25
CA ASP A 299 -29.46 6.55 8.41
C ASP A 299 -28.13 7.17 7.99
N VAL A 300 -27.34 6.47 7.17
CA VAL A 300 -26.06 7.00 6.65
C VAL A 300 -26.28 8.20 5.71
N ALA A 301 -27.29 8.17 4.85
CA ALA A 301 -27.61 9.30 3.97
C ALA A 301 -28.07 10.54 4.75
N SER A 302 -28.69 10.36 5.92
CA SER A 302 -29.07 11.48 6.79
C SER A 302 -27.85 12.23 7.32
N LEU A 303 -26.73 11.54 7.57
CA LEU A 303 -25.50 12.14 8.07
C LEU A 303 -24.88 13.12 7.07
N LEU A 304 -25.01 12.83 5.77
CA LEU A 304 -24.54 13.70 4.69
C LEU A 304 -25.28 15.04 4.61
N LYS A 305 -26.36 15.24 5.39
CA LYS A 305 -27.02 16.54 5.54
C LYS A 305 -26.27 17.48 6.49
N HIS A 306 -25.41 16.94 7.36
CA HIS A 306 -24.67 17.73 8.33
C HIS A 306 -23.40 18.32 7.72
N ARG A 307 -23.32 19.66 7.69
CA ARG A 307 -22.21 20.40 7.07
C ARG A 307 -20.83 20.00 7.62
N HIS A 308 -20.71 19.72 8.92
CA HIS A 308 -19.44 19.34 9.54
C HIS A 308 -18.92 17.98 9.02
N ILE A 309 -19.80 16.98 8.89
CA ILE A 309 -19.47 15.66 8.35
C ILE A 309 -19.03 15.76 6.90
N VAL A 310 -19.75 16.53 6.08
CA VAL A 310 -19.40 16.73 4.66
C VAL A 310 -18.03 17.40 4.51
N VAL A 311 -17.73 18.42 5.30
CA VAL A 311 -16.41 19.07 5.29
C VAL A 311 -15.33 18.06 5.69
N PHE A 312 -15.53 17.30 6.77
CA PHE A 312 -14.57 16.28 7.20
C PHE A 312 -14.33 15.24 6.10
N LEU A 313 -15.37 14.73 5.44
CA LEU A 313 -15.26 13.76 4.33
C LEU A 313 -14.48 14.31 3.13
N VAL A 314 -14.69 15.58 2.78
CA VAL A 314 -13.96 16.24 1.70
C VAL A 314 -12.46 16.31 2.04
N PHE A 315 -12.11 16.72 3.25
CA PHE A 315 -10.71 16.78 3.65
C PHE A 315 -10.09 15.40 3.89
N ALA A 316 -10.85 14.41 4.36
CA ALA A 316 -10.40 13.01 4.36
C ALA A 316 -10.05 12.55 2.93
N THR A 317 -10.86 12.90 1.93
CA THR A 317 -10.55 12.61 0.51
C THR A 317 -9.22 13.23 0.08
N PHE A 318 -8.94 14.49 0.47
CA PHE A 318 -7.65 15.13 0.17
C PHE A 318 -6.48 14.47 0.89
N ALA A 319 -6.69 13.92 2.09
CA ALA A 319 -5.68 13.12 2.78
C ALA A 319 -5.35 11.86 1.96
N GLY A 320 -6.38 11.15 1.47
CA GLY A 320 -6.21 10.01 0.56
C GLY A 320 -5.51 10.38 -0.76
N ILE A 321 -5.79 11.55 -1.33
CA ILE A 321 -5.06 12.06 -2.51
C ILE A 321 -3.56 12.15 -2.20
N CYS A 322 -3.19 12.74 -1.06
CA CYS A 322 -1.80 12.88 -0.65
C CYS A 322 -1.14 11.52 -0.40
N ASP A 323 -1.83 10.64 0.32
CA ASP A 323 -1.34 9.32 0.70
C ASP A 323 -1.12 8.41 -0.52
N SER A 324 -2.04 8.43 -1.48
CA SER A 324 -1.94 7.62 -2.69
C SER A 324 -0.69 7.90 -3.53
N PHE A 325 -0.25 9.16 -3.58
CA PHE A 325 0.95 9.50 -4.34
C PHE A 325 2.18 8.83 -3.73
N ILE A 326 2.25 8.77 -2.40
CA ILE A 326 3.32 8.07 -1.69
C ILE A 326 3.21 6.57 -1.95
N ILE A 327 2.03 5.99 -1.72
CA ILE A 327 1.80 4.53 -1.85
C ILE A 327 2.16 4.02 -3.25
N TYR A 328 1.81 4.76 -4.30
CA TYR A 328 2.00 4.29 -5.67
C TYR A 328 3.32 4.73 -6.30
N PHE A 329 3.89 5.88 -5.93
CA PHE A 329 5.06 6.45 -6.63
C PHE A 329 6.32 6.57 -5.77
N MET A 330 6.26 6.35 -4.44
CA MET A 330 7.46 6.43 -3.59
C MET A 330 8.51 5.39 -3.98
N PHE A 331 8.11 4.13 -4.16
CA PHE A 331 9.05 3.07 -4.58
C PHE A 331 9.58 3.31 -6.00
N TRP A 332 8.74 3.84 -6.89
CA TRP A 332 9.18 4.22 -8.23
C TRP A 332 10.29 5.28 -8.15
N TYR A 333 10.08 6.32 -7.34
CA TYR A 333 11.06 7.38 -7.12
C TYR A 333 12.32 6.89 -6.40
N LEU A 334 12.17 5.97 -5.46
CA LEU A 334 13.28 5.33 -4.77
C LEU A 334 14.17 4.58 -5.76
N GLU A 335 13.59 3.82 -6.69
CA GLU A 335 14.33 3.16 -7.76
C GLU A 335 15.01 4.14 -8.71
N ASP A 336 14.33 5.23 -9.10
CA ASP A 336 14.93 6.24 -9.98
C ASP A 336 16.15 6.93 -9.31
N LEU A 337 16.06 7.18 -7.99
CA LEU A 337 17.20 7.64 -7.18
C LEU A 337 18.29 6.56 -7.07
N ALA A 338 17.92 5.28 -6.94
CA ALA A 338 18.87 4.18 -6.81
C ALA A 338 19.65 3.93 -8.10
N GLN A 339 19.01 4.12 -9.26
CA GLN A 339 19.66 4.08 -10.58
C GLN A 339 20.74 5.15 -10.70
N THR A 340 20.42 6.38 -10.32
CA THR A 340 21.37 7.51 -10.40
C THR A 340 22.48 7.44 -9.34
N SER A 341 22.20 6.90 -8.16
CA SER A 341 23.18 6.77 -7.07
C SER A 341 23.98 5.47 -7.08
N GLY A 342 23.71 4.53 -8.00
CA GLY A 342 24.37 3.22 -8.07
C GLY A 342 23.96 2.22 -6.98
N ALA A 343 22.77 2.38 -6.36
CA ALA A 343 22.28 1.55 -5.27
C ALA A 343 21.34 0.39 -5.72
N MET A 344 21.20 0.15 -7.02
CA MET A 344 20.27 -0.83 -7.59
C MET A 344 20.48 -2.27 -7.11
N ALA A 345 21.71 -2.65 -6.74
CA ALA A 345 22.01 -4.00 -6.29
C ALA A 345 21.19 -4.41 -5.04
N HIS A 346 20.95 -3.45 -4.14
CA HIS A 346 20.27 -3.67 -2.85
C HIS A 346 18.96 -2.86 -2.72
N VAL A 347 18.35 -2.50 -3.85
CA VAL A 347 17.20 -1.60 -3.86
C VAL A 347 15.99 -2.16 -3.10
N LYS A 348 15.78 -3.48 -3.11
CA LYS A 348 14.64 -4.11 -2.43
C LYS A 348 14.84 -4.19 -0.92
N LEU A 349 16.08 -4.36 -0.47
CA LEU A 349 16.42 -4.20 0.93
C LEU A 349 16.21 -2.74 1.39
N ILE A 350 16.60 -1.75 0.58
CA ILE A 350 16.38 -0.34 0.93
C ILE A 350 14.87 -0.05 1.03
N GLU A 351 14.08 -0.47 0.05
CA GLU A 351 12.61 -0.41 0.09
C GLU A 351 12.05 -1.05 1.38
N GLY A 352 12.47 -2.26 1.71
CA GLY A 352 12.06 -2.96 2.93
C GLY A 352 12.47 -2.24 4.22
N LEU A 353 13.66 -1.62 4.24
CA LEU A 353 14.13 -0.82 5.38
C LEU A 353 13.35 0.48 5.55
N VAL A 354 12.97 1.14 4.45
CA VAL A 354 12.12 2.34 4.48
C VAL A 354 10.76 2.00 5.08
N ILE A 355 10.10 0.94 4.60
CA ILE A 355 8.82 0.46 5.16
C ILE A 355 8.96 0.03 6.63
N ALA A 356 10.07 -0.62 7.00
CA ALA A 356 10.30 -0.95 8.41
C ALA A 356 10.48 0.31 9.28
N ALA A 357 11.20 1.32 8.79
CA ALA A 357 11.41 2.56 9.51
C ALA A 357 10.10 3.31 9.73
N GLU A 358 9.29 3.44 8.68
CA GLU A 358 8.00 4.15 8.73
C GLU A 358 7.02 3.46 9.70
N THR A 359 6.91 2.12 9.62
CA THR A 359 5.93 1.35 10.41
C THR A 359 6.42 1.08 11.83
N LEU A 360 7.62 0.52 12.02
CA LEU A 360 8.13 0.11 13.33
C LEU A 360 8.57 1.31 14.19
N GLY A 361 8.88 2.44 13.55
CA GLY A 361 9.16 3.70 14.20
C GLY A 361 7.93 4.60 14.26
N GLY A 362 7.70 5.36 13.20
CA GLY A 362 6.69 6.42 13.14
C GLY A 362 5.28 5.95 13.50
N GLU A 363 4.78 4.91 12.82
CA GLU A 363 3.43 4.40 13.05
C GLU A 363 3.25 3.80 14.44
N VAL A 364 4.20 3.01 14.93
CA VAL A 364 4.11 2.38 16.26
C VAL A 364 3.93 3.42 17.35
N ILE A 365 4.69 4.52 17.29
CA ILE A 365 4.56 5.63 18.22
C ILE A 365 3.17 6.26 18.07
N PHE A 366 2.83 6.73 16.87
CA PHE A 366 1.61 7.53 16.70
C PHE A 366 0.33 6.71 16.88
N PHE A 367 0.23 5.47 16.41
CA PHE A 367 -0.93 4.62 16.70
C PHE A 367 -1.11 4.37 18.20
N SER A 368 -0.02 4.19 18.95
CA SER A 368 -0.09 3.97 20.41
C SER A 368 -0.62 5.16 21.19
N TYR A 369 -0.37 6.38 20.70
CA TYR A 369 -0.75 7.64 21.35
C TYR A 369 -1.91 8.39 20.67
N ALA A 370 -2.35 7.97 19.48
CA ALA A 370 -3.34 8.69 18.67
C ALA A 370 -4.64 8.97 19.44
N GLY A 371 -5.21 8.00 20.15
CA GLY A 371 -6.42 8.22 20.94
C GLY A 371 -6.27 9.33 21.98
N LYS A 372 -5.12 9.41 22.67
CA LYS A 372 -4.84 10.49 23.63
C LYS A 372 -4.66 11.85 22.96
N ILE A 373 -4.10 11.87 21.75
CA ILE A 373 -3.94 13.10 20.97
C ILE A 373 -5.33 13.58 20.54
N ILE A 374 -6.16 12.69 19.98
CA ILE A 374 -7.53 12.97 19.55
C ILE A 374 -8.38 13.46 20.72
N GLU A 375 -8.33 12.81 21.89
CA GLU A 375 -9.03 13.28 23.10
C GLU A 375 -8.62 14.69 23.51
N LYS A 376 -7.35 15.06 23.32
CA LYS A 376 -6.80 16.33 23.78
C LYS A 376 -7.07 17.49 22.83
N ILE A 377 -6.93 17.27 21.52
CA ILE A 377 -7.03 18.35 20.51
C ILE A 377 -8.25 18.23 19.59
N GLY A 378 -8.97 17.10 19.62
CA GLY A 378 -10.15 16.84 18.79
C GLY A 378 -9.81 16.36 17.37
N TYR A 379 -10.78 15.74 16.71
CA TYR A 379 -10.63 15.16 15.37
C TYR A 379 -10.20 16.21 14.32
N GLU A 380 -10.80 17.39 14.36
CA GLU A 380 -10.60 18.44 13.36
C GLU A 380 -9.17 19.00 13.37
N HIS A 381 -8.62 19.26 14.57
CA HIS A 381 -7.25 19.73 14.70
C HIS A 381 -6.23 18.63 14.39
N CYS A 382 -6.52 17.37 14.72
CA CYS A 382 -5.69 16.25 14.29
C CYS A 382 -5.58 16.18 12.76
N LEU A 383 -6.70 16.30 12.05
CA LEU A 383 -6.71 16.27 10.58
C LEU A 383 -5.90 17.43 9.98
N SER A 384 -6.11 18.66 10.44
CA SER A 384 -5.31 19.82 10.02
C SER A 384 -3.82 19.63 10.29
N LEU A 385 -3.46 19.11 11.46
CA LEU A 385 -2.07 18.86 11.85
C LEU A 385 -1.43 17.83 10.93
N SER A 386 -2.14 16.75 10.61
CA SER A 386 -1.66 15.73 9.68
C SER A 386 -1.36 16.28 8.29
N PHE A 387 -2.16 17.23 7.77
CA PHE A 387 -1.85 17.91 6.49
C PHE A 387 -0.53 18.68 6.52
N VAL A 388 -0.22 19.35 7.63
CA VAL A 388 1.07 20.04 7.80
C VAL A 388 2.23 19.04 7.75
N PHE A 389 2.07 17.89 8.39
CA PHE A 389 3.08 16.84 8.35
C PHE A 389 3.16 16.13 7.00
N TYR A 390 2.06 15.96 6.27
CA TYR A 390 2.09 15.52 4.87
C TYR A 390 2.88 16.49 4.00
N ALA A 391 2.64 17.80 4.13
CA ALA A 391 3.37 18.81 3.38
C ALA A 391 4.88 18.72 3.67
N LEU A 392 5.26 18.63 4.94
CA LEU A 392 6.66 18.47 5.34
C LEU A 392 7.26 17.17 4.78
N ARG A 393 6.54 16.05 4.88
CA ARG A 393 7.00 14.73 4.42
C ARG A 393 7.25 14.71 2.93
N LEU A 394 6.24 15.05 2.14
CA LEU A 394 6.31 15.11 0.69
C LEU A 394 7.40 16.12 0.23
N GLY A 395 7.53 17.24 0.95
CA GLY A 395 8.57 18.23 0.71
C GLY A 395 9.98 17.68 0.95
N LEU A 396 10.22 16.97 2.05
CA LEU A 396 11.52 16.34 2.32
C LEU A 396 11.86 15.22 1.33
N ILE A 397 10.88 14.39 0.93
CA ILE A 397 11.08 13.37 -0.12
C ILE A 397 11.48 14.06 -1.43
N SER A 398 10.87 15.20 -1.79
CA SER A 398 11.21 15.91 -3.03
C SER A 398 12.67 16.37 -3.10
N LEU A 399 13.31 16.59 -1.94
CA LEU A 399 14.71 17.03 -1.80
C LEU A 399 15.70 15.85 -1.74
N ALA A 400 15.22 14.62 -1.77
CA ALA A 400 16.07 13.44 -1.71
C ALA A 400 17.01 13.36 -2.93
N THR A 401 18.32 13.25 -2.65
CA THR A 401 19.38 13.13 -3.67
C THR A 401 19.86 11.69 -3.87
N ASN A 402 19.50 10.80 -2.95
CA ASN A 402 19.76 9.37 -3.00
C ASN A 402 18.68 8.62 -2.19
N PRO A 403 18.49 7.30 -2.39
CA PRO A 403 17.42 6.54 -1.75
C PRO A 403 17.41 6.57 -0.22
N TRP A 404 18.58 6.71 0.41
CA TRP A 404 18.72 6.64 1.87
C TRP A 404 18.08 7.83 2.59
N TRP A 405 17.84 8.94 1.90
CA TRP A 405 17.10 10.08 2.45
C TRP A 405 15.64 9.78 2.77
N LEU A 406 15.05 8.78 2.12
CA LEU A 406 13.67 8.36 2.41
C LEU A 406 13.58 7.73 3.79
N LEU A 407 14.59 6.96 4.23
CA LEU A 407 14.57 6.26 5.52
C LEU A 407 14.33 7.19 6.72
N PRO A 408 15.12 8.26 6.97
CA PRO A 408 14.86 9.16 8.09
C PRO A 408 13.56 9.96 7.88
N THR A 409 13.23 10.33 6.65
CA THR A 409 12.00 11.09 6.33
C THR A 409 10.76 10.29 6.75
N GLU A 410 10.71 9.03 6.32
CA GLU A 410 9.63 8.11 6.60
C GLU A 410 9.56 7.70 8.07
N LEU A 411 10.72 7.46 8.70
CA LEU A 411 10.82 7.16 10.13
C LEU A 411 10.10 8.21 11.00
N PHE A 412 10.33 9.49 10.72
CA PHE A 412 9.83 10.57 11.56
C PHE A 412 8.46 11.10 11.15
N LEU A 413 8.12 11.05 9.86
CA LEU A 413 6.94 11.75 9.34
C LEU A 413 5.77 10.84 8.98
N GLN A 414 5.96 9.53 8.77
CA GLN A 414 4.85 8.60 8.55
C GLN A 414 3.87 8.59 9.74
N GLY A 415 4.38 8.59 10.97
CA GLY A 415 3.55 8.62 12.18
C GLY A 415 2.56 9.81 12.24
N PRO A 416 3.04 11.06 12.25
CA PRO A 416 2.16 12.22 12.34
C PRO A 416 1.37 12.53 11.06
N SER A 417 1.90 12.20 9.88
CA SER A 417 1.18 12.42 8.61
C SER A 417 0.12 11.34 8.37
N PHE A 418 0.48 10.06 8.40
CA PHE A 418 -0.40 8.96 8.07
C PHE A 418 -1.08 8.35 9.30
N ALA A 419 -0.34 7.81 10.28
CA ALA A 419 -0.93 7.03 11.36
C ALA A 419 -1.92 7.84 12.23
N LEU A 420 -1.60 9.10 12.53
CA LEU A 420 -2.52 10.01 13.23
C LEU A 420 -3.74 10.35 12.37
N CYS A 421 -3.55 10.62 11.08
CA CYS A 421 -4.63 10.97 10.15
C CYS A 421 -5.60 9.80 9.99
N TYR A 422 -5.07 8.62 9.65
CA TYR A 422 -5.84 7.39 9.50
C TYR A 422 -6.64 7.08 10.77
N THR A 423 -6.00 7.14 11.94
CA THR A 423 -6.71 6.92 13.21
C THR A 423 -7.81 7.96 13.43
N THR A 424 -7.57 9.21 13.07
CA THR A 424 -8.55 10.30 13.20
C THR A 424 -9.75 10.06 12.29
N ILE A 425 -9.53 9.70 11.03
CA ILE A 425 -10.57 9.44 10.03
C ILE A 425 -11.45 8.25 10.46
N VAL A 426 -10.83 7.13 10.82
CA VAL A 426 -11.57 5.92 11.22
C VAL A 426 -12.27 6.11 12.57
N ALA A 427 -11.63 6.77 13.56
CA ALA A 427 -12.27 7.04 14.84
C ALA A 427 -13.43 8.04 14.70
N TYR A 428 -13.30 9.05 13.84
CA TYR A 428 -14.38 9.97 13.52
C TYR A 428 -15.57 9.23 12.88
N ALA A 429 -15.30 8.37 11.90
CA ALA A 429 -16.32 7.54 11.25
C ALA A 429 -17.10 6.69 12.26
N SER A 430 -16.41 6.10 13.24
CA SER A 430 -17.05 5.34 14.32
C SER A 430 -17.88 6.24 15.24
N ALA A 431 -17.38 7.43 15.57
CA ALA A 431 -18.03 8.35 16.50
C ALA A 431 -19.33 8.96 15.93
N VAL A 432 -19.43 9.12 14.61
CA VAL A 432 -20.63 9.64 13.95
C VAL A 432 -21.58 8.55 13.45
N ALA A 433 -21.20 7.27 13.55
CA ALA A 433 -22.01 6.17 13.04
C ALA A 433 -23.25 5.92 13.91
N PRO A 434 -24.45 5.89 13.31
CA PRO A 434 -25.66 5.41 13.98
C PRO A 434 -25.52 3.97 14.51
N PRO A 435 -26.30 3.60 15.55
CA PRO A 435 -26.29 2.24 16.07
C PRO A 435 -26.60 1.21 14.99
N GLY A 436 -25.71 0.23 14.82
CA GLY A 436 -25.88 -0.85 13.84
C GLY A 436 -25.44 -0.51 12.41
N THR A 437 -24.84 0.65 12.17
CA THR A 437 -24.31 1.04 10.84
C THR A 437 -22.79 1.26 10.84
N SER A 438 -22.07 0.70 11.83
CA SER A 438 -20.62 0.88 12.03
C SER A 438 -19.81 0.48 10.78
N ALA A 439 -20.00 -0.73 10.25
CA ALA A 439 -19.24 -1.19 9.09
C ALA A 439 -19.61 -0.40 7.82
N THR A 440 -20.87 -0.03 7.66
CA THR A 440 -21.33 0.81 6.54
C THR A 440 -20.71 2.21 6.59
N MET A 441 -20.68 2.86 7.75
CA MET A 441 -20.07 4.20 7.90
C MET A 441 -18.56 4.15 7.70
N GLN A 442 -17.88 3.15 8.27
CA GLN A 442 -16.45 2.90 8.00
C GLN A 442 -16.19 2.66 6.51
N GLY A 443 -17.07 1.91 5.85
CA GLY A 443 -16.99 1.65 4.40
C GLY A 443 -17.16 2.92 3.56
N LEU A 444 -18.06 3.84 3.95
CA LEU A 444 -18.24 5.14 3.28
C LEU A 444 -17.01 6.03 3.45
N VAL A 445 -16.57 6.24 4.69
CA VAL A 445 -15.42 7.13 4.97
C VAL A 445 -14.15 6.59 4.32
N ALA A 446 -13.84 5.30 4.52
CA ALA A 446 -12.68 4.67 3.88
C ALA A 446 -12.84 4.53 2.35
N GLY A 447 -14.07 4.57 1.82
CA GLY A 447 -14.34 4.65 0.40
C GLY A 447 -14.00 6.02 -0.18
N MET A 448 -14.25 7.10 0.56
CA MET A 448 -13.86 8.46 0.17
C MET A 448 -12.34 8.67 0.26
N ASP A 449 -11.71 8.17 1.32
CA ASP A 449 -10.26 8.27 1.56
C ASP A 449 -9.46 7.38 0.59
N ASP A 450 -9.42 6.06 0.82
CA ASP A 450 -8.61 5.12 0.02
C ASP A 450 -9.23 4.73 -1.34
N GLY A 451 -10.49 5.08 -1.58
CA GLY A 451 -11.17 4.79 -2.85
C GLY A 451 -11.09 5.98 -3.79
N PHE A 452 -11.93 6.99 -3.54
CA PHE A 452 -11.99 8.18 -4.39
C PHE A 452 -10.71 9.03 -4.30
N GLY A 453 -10.19 9.26 -3.10
CA GLY A 453 -8.94 10.00 -2.90
C GLY A 453 -7.77 9.34 -3.63
N TYR A 454 -7.61 8.02 -3.47
CA TYR A 454 -6.55 7.29 -4.17
C TYR A 454 -6.71 7.30 -5.69
N ALA A 455 -7.94 7.21 -6.21
CA ALA A 455 -8.17 7.27 -7.65
C ALA A 455 -7.71 8.59 -8.26
N VAL A 456 -8.08 9.71 -7.63
CA VAL A 456 -7.72 11.05 -8.09
C VAL A 456 -6.22 11.28 -7.94
N GLY A 457 -5.66 10.91 -6.78
CA GLY A 457 -4.26 11.13 -6.48
C GLY A 457 -3.31 10.26 -7.29
N SER A 458 -3.67 9.01 -7.63
CA SER A 458 -2.84 8.18 -8.50
C SER A 458 -2.90 8.60 -9.97
N LEU A 459 -4.06 9.03 -10.47
CA LEU A 459 -4.22 9.52 -11.84
C LEU A 459 -3.43 10.82 -12.05
N ALA A 460 -3.63 11.80 -11.18
CA ALA A 460 -2.88 13.06 -11.22
C ALA A 460 -1.39 12.81 -10.98
N GLY A 461 -1.06 11.92 -10.04
CA GLY A 461 0.30 11.50 -9.72
C GLY A 461 1.03 10.93 -10.94
N GLY A 462 0.41 10.01 -11.68
CA GLY A 462 1.01 9.40 -12.87
C GLY A 462 1.27 10.40 -13.99
N ALA A 463 0.34 11.34 -14.21
CA ALA A 463 0.52 12.41 -15.19
C ALA A 463 1.66 13.37 -14.79
N LEU A 464 1.68 13.80 -13.53
CA LEU A 464 2.72 14.69 -13.00
C LEU A 464 4.10 14.02 -13.01
N TYR A 465 4.18 12.76 -12.60
CA TYR A 465 5.42 12.00 -12.56
C TYR A 465 6.04 11.90 -13.95
N ARG A 466 5.22 11.65 -14.99
CA ARG A 466 5.69 11.60 -16.37
C ARG A 466 6.19 12.94 -16.89
N TRP A 467 5.49 14.03 -16.61
CA TRP A 467 5.81 15.35 -17.18
C TRP A 467 6.92 16.08 -16.45
N PHE A 468 7.01 15.91 -15.12
CA PHE A 468 7.91 16.69 -14.27
C PHE A 468 8.91 15.83 -13.49
N GLY A 469 8.80 14.49 -13.55
CA GLY A 469 9.61 13.58 -12.76
C GLY A 469 9.16 13.49 -11.30
N GLY A 470 9.82 12.61 -10.53
CA GLY A 470 9.45 12.35 -9.14
C GLY A 470 9.64 13.56 -8.20
N SER A 471 10.80 14.22 -8.23
CA SER A 471 11.11 15.31 -7.30
C SER A 471 10.09 16.46 -7.37
N TRP A 472 9.79 16.96 -8.57
CA TRP A 472 8.80 18.01 -8.75
C TRP A 472 7.39 17.57 -8.40
N SER A 473 7.03 16.31 -8.71
CA SER A 473 5.71 15.77 -8.36
C SER A 473 5.51 15.73 -6.85
N PHE A 474 6.50 15.24 -6.08
CA PHE A 474 6.47 15.27 -4.61
C PHE A 474 6.34 16.70 -4.07
N LEU A 475 7.04 17.67 -4.66
CA LEU A 475 6.94 19.07 -4.26
C LEU A 475 5.55 19.68 -4.54
N MET A 476 4.93 19.33 -5.67
CA MET A 476 3.57 19.79 -5.99
C MET A 476 2.53 19.23 -5.01
N TYR A 477 2.63 17.95 -4.66
CA TYR A 477 1.78 17.33 -3.63
C TYR A 477 2.05 17.91 -2.23
N SER A 478 3.29 18.29 -1.92
CA SER A 478 3.61 19.03 -0.69
C SER A 478 2.86 20.37 -0.63
N GLY A 479 2.86 21.13 -1.74
CA GLY A 479 2.09 22.36 -1.87
C GLY A 479 0.59 22.15 -1.72
N LEU A 480 0.04 21.09 -2.33
CA LEU A 480 -1.37 20.70 -2.19
C LEU A 480 -1.73 20.41 -0.72
N ALA A 481 -0.92 19.60 -0.02
CA ALA A 481 -1.14 19.25 1.37
C ALA A 481 -1.12 20.48 2.28
N LEU A 482 -0.19 21.42 2.05
CA LEU A 482 -0.11 22.68 2.80
C LEU A 482 -1.35 23.54 2.58
N CYS A 483 -1.78 23.70 1.33
CA CYS A 483 -3.01 24.41 0.97
C CYS A 483 -4.24 23.78 1.65
N CYS A 484 -4.33 22.45 1.68
CA CYS A 484 -5.41 21.72 2.36
C CYS A 484 -5.40 21.98 3.87
N GLY A 485 -4.23 21.90 4.53
CA GLY A 485 -4.11 22.17 5.96
C GLY A 485 -4.54 23.60 6.34
N ILE A 486 -4.15 24.60 5.53
CA ILE A 486 -4.56 25.99 5.71
C ILE A 486 -6.07 26.13 5.47
N ALA A 487 -6.58 25.61 4.36
CA ALA A 487 -8.00 25.69 4.02
C ALA A 487 -8.89 25.03 5.07
N HIS A 488 -8.54 23.83 5.53
CA HIS A 488 -9.27 23.11 6.58
C HIS A 488 -9.32 23.93 7.87
N SER A 489 -8.17 24.45 8.30
CA SER A 489 -8.05 25.24 9.51
C SER A 489 -8.87 26.54 9.43
N VAL A 490 -8.85 27.23 8.29
CA VAL A 490 -9.66 28.44 8.05
C VAL A 490 -11.15 28.09 8.07
N ILE A 491 -11.58 27.06 7.35
CA ILE A 491 -12.99 26.64 7.32
C ILE A 491 -13.47 26.31 8.73
N HIS A 492 -12.67 25.57 9.49
CA HIS A 492 -13.04 25.18 10.85
C HIS A 492 -13.13 26.39 11.79
N LEU A 493 -12.16 27.30 11.75
CA LEU A 493 -12.11 28.50 12.61
C LEU A 493 -13.24 29.50 12.33
N PHE A 494 -13.61 29.68 11.06
CA PHE A 494 -14.53 30.74 10.64
C PHE A 494 -15.95 30.26 10.36
N PHE A 495 -16.15 29.01 9.92
CA PHE A 495 -17.45 28.52 9.45
C PHE A 495 -18.04 27.36 10.25
N LEU A 496 -17.23 26.63 11.01
CA LEU A 496 -17.66 25.43 11.76
C LEU A 496 -17.45 25.54 13.27
N LYS A 497 -17.43 26.75 13.86
CA LYS A 497 -17.41 26.92 15.33
C LYS A 497 -18.59 26.18 15.99
N VAL A 498 -18.36 24.94 16.38
CA VAL A 498 -19.15 24.24 17.39
C VAL A 498 -18.72 24.82 18.74
N PRO A 499 -19.65 25.21 19.62
CA PRO A 499 -19.30 25.71 20.94
C PRO A 499 -18.42 24.68 21.66
N SER A 500 -17.25 25.12 22.11
CA SER A 500 -16.35 24.31 22.92
C SER A 500 -17.04 24.03 24.28
N LYS A 501 -17.51 22.78 24.43
CA LYS A 501 -18.21 22.16 25.57
C LYS A 501 -19.75 22.17 25.47
N PRO A 502 -20.42 21.00 25.58
CA PRO A 502 -21.83 20.97 25.90
C PRO A 502 -22.01 21.54 27.31
N THR A 503 -22.68 22.68 27.44
CA THR A 503 -23.31 23.08 28.70
C THR A 503 -24.55 22.20 28.91
N ALA A 504 -24.78 21.76 30.15
CA ALA A 504 -25.80 20.79 30.54
C ALA A 504 -27.23 21.11 30.03
N ASP A 505 -27.50 22.36 29.66
CA ASP A 505 -28.83 22.83 29.23
C ASP A 505 -29.17 22.60 27.76
N THR A 506 -28.27 22.03 26.94
CA THR A 506 -28.59 21.63 25.54
C THR A 506 -28.99 20.16 25.38
N CYS A 507 -29.10 19.42 26.50
CA CYS A 507 -29.37 17.97 26.51
C CYS A 507 -30.87 17.62 26.44
N SER A 508 -31.64 18.24 25.53
CA SER A 508 -33.05 17.88 25.38
C SER A 508 -33.56 17.58 23.97
N THR A 509 -32.77 17.67 22.88
CA THR A 509 -33.31 17.18 21.59
C THR A 509 -32.39 16.61 20.50
N ASP A 510 -31.05 16.75 20.49
CA ASP A 510 -30.32 16.37 19.25
C ASP A 510 -29.05 15.52 19.35
N TYR A 511 -28.51 15.18 20.51
CA TYR A 511 -27.38 14.23 20.57
C TYR A 511 -27.44 13.41 21.87
N HIS A 512 -27.85 12.15 21.77
CA HIS A 512 -27.58 11.17 22.82
C HIS A 512 -26.09 10.81 22.79
N VAL A 513 -25.25 11.64 23.40
CA VAL A 513 -24.02 11.16 24.01
C VAL A 513 -24.41 10.59 25.36
N VAL A 514 -24.28 9.28 25.53
CA VAL A 514 -24.58 8.59 26.79
C VAL A 514 -23.72 9.21 27.90
N PRO A 515 -24.30 9.64 29.04
CA PRO A 515 -23.51 10.23 30.12
C PRO A 515 -22.52 9.22 30.70
N GLN A 516 -21.25 9.64 30.82
CA GLN A 516 -20.24 8.97 31.65
C GLN A 516 -20.75 8.91 33.10
N ALA A 517 -21.12 7.72 33.58
CA ALA A 517 -21.22 7.48 35.01
C ALA A 517 -19.79 7.38 35.56
N THR A 518 -19.34 8.41 36.27
CA THR A 518 -18.15 8.37 37.10
C THR A 518 -18.34 7.31 38.17
N ALA A 519 -17.56 6.22 38.07
CA ALA A 519 -17.37 5.31 39.19
C ALA A 519 -16.47 5.98 40.22
N ASP A 520 -17.02 6.96 40.95
CA ASP A 520 -16.38 7.48 42.14
C ASP A 520 -16.58 6.50 43.29
N SER A 521 -15.44 6.13 43.87
CA SER A 521 -15.30 5.34 45.08
C SER A 521 -16.00 6.02 46.26
N ALA A 522 -17.23 5.61 46.55
CA ALA A 522 -17.80 5.74 47.89
C ALA A 522 -17.38 4.50 48.69
N ALA A 523 -16.23 4.58 49.34
CA ALA A 523 -15.96 3.76 50.51
C ALA A 523 -16.80 4.35 51.64
N ASP A 524 -17.96 3.76 51.90
CA ASP A 524 -18.73 4.04 53.10
C ASP A 524 -18.58 2.88 54.10
N THR A 525 -18.04 3.27 55.23
CA THR A 525 -17.90 2.51 56.47
C THR A 525 -19.26 2.31 57.12
N GLY A 526 -19.64 1.07 57.44
CA GLY A 526 -20.89 0.83 58.17
C GLY A 526 -21.05 -0.62 58.62
N SER A 527 -20.63 -0.87 59.85
CA SER A 527 -20.86 -2.03 60.71
C SER A 527 -22.34 -2.36 60.99
N VAL A 528 -22.57 -3.50 61.67
CA VAL A 528 -23.78 -3.97 62.44
C VAL A 528 -24.55 -5.09 61.70
N GLU A 529 -24.26 -6.38 61.97
CA GLU A 529 -24.75 -7.28 63.05
C GLU A 529 -26.01 -8.07 62.70
N THR A 530 -25.92 -9.40 62.87
CA THR A 530 -26.99 -10.37 63.23
C THR A 530 -28.16 -10.55 62.24
N ALA A 531 -28.66 -11.76 61.95
CA ALA A 531 -28.58 -13.08 62.56
C ALA A 531 -28.60 -14.18 61.47
#